data_AF-X0TXV6-F1
#
_entry.id   AF-X0TXV6-F1
#
_cell.length_a   1.000
_cell.length_b   1.000
_cell.length_c   1.000
_cell.angle_alpha   90.00
_cell.angle_beta   90.00
_cell.angle_gamma   90.00
#
_symmetry.space_group_name_H-M   'P 1'
#
loop_
_entity.id
_entity.type
_entity.pdbx_description
1 polymer ?
#
loop_
_entity_poly.entity_id
_entity_poly.type
_entity_poly.pdbx_seq_one_letter_code
_entity_poly.pdbx_strand_id
1 'polypeptide(L)'
;MPELQRCAGVSRGNLRASEDLFEHILGLTGNLPPDLILRLSAILYNIKSISHLDEKKQIIVKILQRIRFKNAVIKKVTILTQEDWQAINLSKKKKIRQLASRISMENLEDAWELKKALIKESRSSEEFKSAEIERAENNIREILQEKPPVSLKDLAVNGKDLIELGCKEGKELGKILKKLLE
;
A
#
# COMPACT_ATOMS: atom_id res chain seq x y z
N MET A 1 -8.25 7.06 -21.41
CA MET A 1 -7.42 7.72 -20.37
C MET A 1 -6.09 8.10 -21.03
N PRO A 2 -5.84 9.39 -21.33
CA PRO A 2 -4.64 9.81 -22.07
C PRO A 2 -3.32 9.40 -21.42
N GLU A 3 -3.28 9.32 -20.09
CA GLU A 3 -2.09 8.93 -19.34
C GLU A 3 -1.73 7.46 -19.54
N LEU A 4 -2.73 6.59 -19.71
CA LEU A 4 -2.52 5.18 -19.98
C LEU A 4 -1.95 4.95 -21.39
N GLN A 5 -2.38 5.76 -22.37
CA GLN A 5 -1.82 5.70 -23.73
C GLN A 5 -0.32 6.05 -23.76
N ARG A 6 0.14 6.91 -22.85
CA ARG A 6 1.56 7.26 -22.71
C ARG A 6 2.41 6.13 -22.11
N CYS A 7 1.80 5.08 -21.58
CA CYS A 7 2.54 3.91 -21.10
C CYS A 7 3.03 3.02 -22.24
N ALA A 8 2.38 3.07 -23.41
CA ALA A 8 2.77 2.26 -24.56
C ALA A 8 4.15 2.67 -25.06
N GLY A 9 5.01 1.68 -25.30
CA GLY A 9 6.41 1.86 -25.70
C GLY A 9 7.37 2.33 -24.61
N VAL A 10 6.93 2.50 -23.35
CA VAL A 10 7.81 2.90 -22.24
C VAL A 10 8.50 1.67 -21.63
N SER A 11 9.79 1.49 -21.91
CA SER A 11 10.61 0.43 -21.32
C SER A 11 11.23 0.84 -19.98
N ARG A 12 11.39 -0.11 -19.05
CA ARG A 12 12.09 0.10 -17.76
C ARG A 12 12.83 -1.16 -17.31
N GLY A 13 13.89 -0.98 -16.53
CA GLY A 13 14.75 -2.08 -16.08
C GLY A 13 14.06 -3.13 -15.18
N ASN A 14 12.97 -2.75 -14.50
CA ASN A 14 12.20 -3.66 -13.65
C ASN A 14 11.07 -4.42 -14.40
N LEU A 15 10.84 -4.12 -15.68
CA LEU A 15 9.87 -4.83 -16.53
C LEU A 15 10.48 -6.12 -17.10
N ARG A 16 9.63 -7.03 -17.57
CA ARG A 16 10.08 -8.23 -18.28
C ARG A 16 10.76 -7.83 -19.60
N ALA A 17 11.63 -8.70 -20.10
CA ALA A 17 12.28 -8.46 -21.39
C ALA A 17 11.20 -8.33 -22.48
N SER A 18 11.32 -7.34 -23.38
CA SER A 18 10.37 -6.99 -24.44
C SER A 18 8.99 -6.44 -24.02
N GLU A 19 8.75 -6.27 -22.72
CA GLU A 19 7.50 -5.72 -22.20
C GLU A 19 7.59 -4.19 -22.06
N ASP A 20 6.55 -3.48 -22.48
CA ASP A 20 6.37 -2.07 -22.17
C ASP A 20 5.48 -1.86 -20.93
N LEU A 21 5.41 -0.63 -20.44
CA LEU A 21 4.63 -0.33 -19.25
C LEU A 21 3.12 -0.54 -19.42
N PHE A 22 2.59 -0.48 -20.65
CA PHE A 22 1.18 -0.73 -20.90
C PHE A 22 0.86 -2.23 -20.76
N GLU A 23 1.64 -3.09 -21.39
CA GLU A 23 1.52 -4.54 -21.25
C GLU A 23 1.68 -5.00 -19.79
N HIS A 24 2.64 -4.40 -19.08
CA HIS A 24 2.82 -4.63 -17.64
C HIS A 24 1.58 -4.29 -16.81
N ILE A 25 0.94 -3.16 -17.11
CA ILE A 25 -0.31 -2.78 -16.44
C ILE A 25 -1.42 -3.79 -16.74
N LEU A 26 -1.51 -4.28 -17.97
CA LEU A 26 -2.50 -5.29 -18.35
C LEU A 26 -2.27 -6.60 -17.59
N GLY A 27 -1.05 -7.14 -17.57
CA GLY A 27 -0.69 -8.33 -16.80
C GLY A 27 -1.01 -8.18 -15.32
N LEU A 28 -0.63 -7.05 -14.72
CA LEU A 28 -0.94 -6.73 -13.33
C LEU A 28 -2.44 -6.70 -13.05
N THR A 29 -3.23 -6.07 -13.92
CA THR A 29 -4.70 -6.03 -13.76
C THR A 29 -5.38 -7.38 -14.01
N GLY A 30 -4.79 -8.24 -14.84
CA GLY A 30 -5.23 -9.62 -15.06
C GLY A 30 -5.04 -10.50 -13.83
N ASN A 31 -4.03 -10.20 -13.01
CA ASN A 31 -3.76 -10.88 -11.73
C ASN A 31 -4.64 -10.39 -10.56
N LEU A 32 -5.49 -9.38 -10.78
CA LEU A 32 -6.39 -8.81 -9.77
C LEU A 32 -7.84 -9.25 -10.00
N PRO A 33 -8.64 -9.34 -8.92
CA PRO A 33 -10.08 -9.57 -9.05
C PRO A 33 -10.74 -8.47 -9.90
N PRO A 34 -11.96 -8.69 -10.43
CA PRO A 34 -12.73 -7.70 -11.17
C PRO A 34 -13.30 -6.59 -10.27
N ASP A 35 -12.47 -6.10 -9.34
CA ASP A 35 -12.76 -4.99 -8.45
C ASP A 35 -12.25 -3.67 -9.05
N LEU A 36 -13.13 -2.66 -9.07
CA LEU A 36 -12.83 -1.36 -9.64
C LEU A 36 -11.71 -0.63 -8.90
N ILE A 37 -11.70 -0.69 -7.56
CA ILE A 37 -10.72 0.01 -6.73
C ILE A 37 -9.33 -0.56 -6.95
N LEU A 38 -9.21 -1.89 -6.93
CA LEU A 38 -7.94 -2.58 -7.11
C LEU A 38 -7.36 -2.34 -8.51
N ARG A 39 -8.18 -2.47 -9.56
CA ARG A 39 -7.74 -2.23 -10.94
C ARG A 39 -7.35 -0.78 -11.18
N LEU A 40 -8.13 0.20 -10.68
CA LEU A 40 -7.75 1.61 -10.75
C LEU A 40 -6.45 1.89 -9.99
N SER A 41 -6.25 1.25 -8.83
CA SER A 41 -5.04 1.41 -8.03
C SER A 41 -3.81 0.87 -8.77
N ALA A 42 -3.91 -0.31 -9.39
CA ALA A 42 -2.84 -0.87 -10.20
C ALA A 42 -2.46 0.01 -11.41
N ILE A 43 -3.45 0.50 -12.14
CA ILE A 43 -3.25 1.40 -13.30
C ILE A 43 -2.58 2.70 -12.85
N LEU A 44 -3.13 3.36 -11.83
CA LEU A 44 -2.69 4.70 -11.42
C LEU A 44 -1.36 4.66 -10.65
N TYR A 45 -1.06 3.58 -9.93
CA TYR A 45 0.26 3.36 -9.32
C TYR A 45 1.37 3.36 -10.38
N ASN A 46 1.15 2.65 -11.49
CA ASN A 46 2.10 2.59 -12.59
C ASN A 46 2.16 3.93 -13.36
N ILE A 47 1.04 4.58 -13.63
CA ILE A 47 1.04 5.91 -14.28
C ILE A 47 1.79 6.96 -13.43
N LYS A 48 1.60 6.95 -12.11
CA LYS A 48 2.30 7.84 -11.15
C LYS A 48 3.82 7.75 -11.26
N SER A 49 4.35 6.60 -11.65
CA SER A 49 5.79 6.41 -11.78
C SER A 49 6.38 7.00 -13.07
N ILE A 50 5.55 7.33 -14.08
CA ILE A 50 5.97 7.99 -15.33
C ILE A 50 6.09 9.51 -15.13
N SER A 51 5.28 10.08 -14.23
CA SER A 51 5.37 11.51 -13.94
C SER A 51 6.66 11.81 -13.16
N HIS A 52 7.62 12.44 -13.82
CA HIS A 52 8.82 13.06 -13.22
C HIS A 52 8.49 14.26 -12.29
N LEU A 53 7.21 14.61 -12.13
CA LEU A 53 6.77 15.76 -11.35
C LEU A 53 6.70 15.43 -9.85
N ASP A 54 7.10 16.40 -9.03
CA ASP A 54 7.05 16.41 -7.57
C ASP A 54 5.61 16.28 -6.99
N GLU A 55 4.58 16.26 -7.84
CA GLU A 55 3.17 16.19 -7.45
C GLU A 55 2.52 14.81 -7.64
N LYS A 56 3.26 13.72 -7.38
CA LYS A 56 2.79 12.34 -7.59
C LYS A 56 1.47 11.96 -6.89
N LYS A 57 1.10 12.60 -5.77
CA LYS A 57 -0.23 12.40 -5.15
C LYS A 57 -1.34 13.18 -5.87
N GLN A 58 -1.02 14.38 -6.37
CA GLN A 58 -2.02 15.23 -7.01
C GLN A 58 -2.44 14.69 -8.38
N ILE A 59 -1.53 14.02 -9.12
CA ILE A 59 -1.87 13.49 -10.45
C ILE A 59 -3.00 12.46 -10.39
N ILE A 60 -2.99 11.56 -9.39
CA ILE A 60 -4.02 10.52 -9.21
C ILE A 60 -5.38 11.16 -8.96
N VAL A 61 -5.41 12.13 -8.03
CA VAL A 61 -6.64 12.86 -7.70
C VAL A 61 -7.15 13.64 -8.91
N LYS A 62 -6.28 14.38 -9.61
CA LYS A 62 -6.61 15.15 -10.82
C LYS A 62 -7.19 14.25 -11.91
N ILE A 63 -6.60 13.07 -12.16
CA ILE A 63 -7.10 12.10 -13.15
C ILE A 63 -8.49 11.60 -12.76
N LEU A 64 -8.67 11.16 -11.51
CA LEU A 64 -9.94 10.58 -11.05
C LEU A 64 -11.07 11.63 -10.99
N GLN A 65 -10.76 12.88 -10.61
CA GLN A 65 -11.70 14.00 -10.65
C GLN A 65 -12.12 14.34 -12.07
N ARG A 66 -11.17 14.38 -13.02
CA ARG A 66 -11.47 14.61 -14.44
C ARG A 66 -12.42 13.55 -15.02
N ILE A 67 -12.27 12.29 -14.60
CA ILE A 67 -13.14 11.18 -15.00
C ILE A 67 -14.46 11.15 -14.18
N ARG A 68 -14.61 12.04 -13.18
CA ARG A 68 -15.81 12.19 -12.33
C ARG A 68 -16.13 10.99 -11.43
N PHE A 69 -15.09 10.33 -10.90
CA PHE A 69 -15.30 9.30 -9.86
C PHE A 69 -15.80 9.91 -8.55
N LYS A 70 -16.59 9.14 -7.79
CA LYS A 70 -17.05 9.53 -6.45
C LYS A 70 -15.87 9.76 -5.50
N ASN A 71 -15.97 10.73 -4.59
CA ASN A 71 -14.92 11.05 -3.62
C ASN A 71 -14.46 9.84 -2.79
N ALA A 72 -15.35 8.89 -2.48
CA ALA A 72 -15.00 7.65 -1.79
C ALA A 72 -13.99 6.79 -2.59
N VAL A 73 -14.21 6.66 -3.90
CA VAL A 73 -13.29 5.96 -4.83
C VAL A 73 -11.96 6.70 -4.89
N ILE A 74 -12.00 8.02 -5.05
CA ILE A 74 -10.80 8.86 -5.10
C ILE A 74 -9.97 8.66 -3.84
N LYS A 75 -10.59 8.75 -2.67
CA LYS A 75 -9.93 8.56 -1.37
C LYS A 75 -9.29 7.18 -1.26
N LYS A 76 -10.04 6.12 -1.56
CA LYS A 76 -9.56 4.74 -1.42
C LYS A 76 -8.42 4.42 -2.38
N VAL A 77 -8.56 4.74 -3.67
CA VAL A 77 -7.50 4.56 -4.67
C VAL A 77 -6.27 5.39 -4.31
N THR A 78 -6.47 6.62 -3.82
CA THR A 78 -5.37 7.48 -3.38
C THR A 78 -4.61 6.85 -2.21
N ILE A 79 -5.28 6.24 -1.23
CA ILE A 79 -4.63 5.52 -0.13
C ILE A 79 -3.77 4.36 -0.66
N LEU A 80 -4.34 3.50 -1.50
CA LEU A 80 -3.67 2.30 -2.02
C LEU A 80 -2.51 2.60 -2.99
N THR A 81 -2.43 3.80 -3.54
CA THR A 81 -1.39 4.19 -4.51
C THR A 81 -0.31 5.08 -3.91
N GLN A 82 -0.43 5.46 -2.64
CA GLN A 82 0.53 6.33 -1.97
C GLN A 82 1.81 5.61 -1.58
N GLU A 83 1.70 4.35 -1.22
CA GLU A 83 2.79 3.52 -0.71
C GLU A 83 3.80 3.15 -1.80
N ASP A 84 5.05 2.94 -1.39
CA ASP A 84 6.08 2.35 -2.25
C ASP A 84 6.02 0.83 -2.16
N TRP A 85 5.14 0.22 -2.97
CA TRP A 85 4.93 -1.22 -2.96
C TRP A 85 6.18 -2.04 -3.28
N GLN A 86 7.20 -1.49 -3.94
CA GLN A 86 8.45 -2.19 -4.21
C GLN A 86 9.29 -2.32 -2.92
N ALA A 87 9.30 -1.29 -2.08
CA ALA A 87 10.11 -1.26 -0.85
C ALA A 87 9.47 -1.99 0.35
N ILE A 88 8.16 -2.25 0.30
CA ILE A 88 7.42 -2.88 1.41
C ILE A 88 7.60 -4.40 1.39
N ASN A 89 8.12 -4.94 2.51
CA ASN A 89 8.23 -6.37 2.76
C ASN A 89 7.18 -6.80 3.80
N LEU A 90 6.17 -7.55 3.35
CA LEU A 90 5.07 -8.05 4.19
C LEU A 90 5.33 -9.43 4.81
N SER A 91 6.53 -10.01 4.62
CA SER A 91 6.95 -11.19 5.39
C SER A 91 7.26 -10.87 6.86
N LYS A 92 7.17 -9.60 7.28
CA LYS A 92 7.43 -9.15 8.66
C LYS A 92 6.18 -8.50 9.24
N LYS A 93 5.63 -9.07 10.33
CA LYS A 93 4.47 -8.50 11.06
C LYS A 93 4.62 -7.02 11.41
N LYS A 94 5.81 -6.60 11.87
CA LYS A 94 6.10 -5.17 12.17
C LYS A 94 5.85 -4.26 10.96
N LYS A 95 6.22 -4.70 9.76
CA LYS A 95 6.01 -3.93 8.52
C LYS A 95 4.55 -3.87 8.11
N ILE A 96 3.79 -4.93 8.35
CA ILE A 96 2.34 -4.94 8.16
C ILE A 96 1.65 -3.96 9.12
N ARG A 97 2.00 -3.96 10.42
CA ARG A 97 1.47 -2.96 11.36
C ARG A 97 1.82 -1.53 10.97
N GLN A 98 3.07 -1.29 10.55
CA GLN A 98 3.49 0.02 10.03
C GLN A 98 2.72 0.43 8.78
N LEU A 99 2.39 -0.51 7.89
CA LEU A 99 1.54 -0.24 6.73
C LEU A 99 0.13 0.13 7.20
N ALA A 100 -0.50 -0.71 8.03
CA ALA A 100 -1.83 -0.49 8.57
C ALA A 100 -1.96 0.85 9.34
N SER A 101 -0.91 1.34 10.00
CA SER A 101 -0.94 2.66 10.63
C SER A 101 -1.02 3.83 9.64
N ARG A 102 -0.53 3.64 8.40
CA ARG A 102 -0.58 4.65 7.33
C ARG A 102 -1.84 4.55 6.50
N ILE A 103 -2.27 3.34 6.18
CA ILE A 103 -3.41 3.10 5.27
C ILE A 103 -4.70 2.74 5.98
N SER A 104 -4.70 2.66 7.32
CA SER A 104 -5.75 2.11 8.18
C SER A 104 -5.99 0.60 8.01
N MET A 105 -6.45 -0.05 9.09
CA MET A 105 -6.58 -1.51 9.16
C MET A 105 -7.60 -2.04 8.15
N GLU A 106 -8.65 -1.28 7.88
CA GLU A 106 -9.72 -1.64 6.94
C GLU A 106 -9.28 -1.68 5.48
N ASN A 107 -8.13 -1.11 5.12
CA ASN A 107 -7.60 -1.17 3.75
C ASN A 107 -6.51 -2.23 3.58
N LEU A 108 -6.19 -3.00 4.63
CA LEU A 108 -5.06 -3.91 4.61
C LEU A 108 -5.22 -5.06 3.62
N GLU A 109 -6.43 -5.62 3.52
CA GLU A 109 -6.72 -6.71 2.57
C GLU A 109 -6.60 -6.24 1.11
N ASP A 110 -7.16 -5.08 0.77
CA ASP A 110 -7.03 -4.50 -0.57
C ASP A 110 -5.58 -4.15 -0.92
N ALA A 111 -4.85 -3.60 0.04
CA ALA A 111 -3.41 -3.35 -0.08
C ALA A 111 -2.63 -4.65 -0.33
N TRP A 112 -3.03 -5.74 0.33
CA TRP A 112 -2.43 -7.04 0.13
C TRP A 112 -2.70 -7.59 -1.27
N GLU A 113 -3.94 -7.54 -1.75
CA GLU A 113 -4.27 -7.98 -3.11
C GLU A 113 -3.45 -7.23 -4.16
N LEU A 114 -3.27 -5.93 -4.00
CA LEU A 114 -2.43 -5.11 -4.87
C LEU A 114 -0.96 -5.55 -4.82
N LYS A 115 -0.38 -5.72 -3.62
CA LYS A 115 1.02 -6.17 -3.47
C LYS A 115 1.21 -7.59 -4.02
N LYS A 116 0.26 -8.50 -3.80
CA LYS A 116 0.27 -9.87 -4.31
C LYS A 116 0.32 -9.91 -5.83
N ALA A 117 -0.49 -9.07 -6.50
CA ALA A 117 -0.45 -8.95 -7.95
C ALA A 117 0.91 -8.42 -8.45
N LEU A 118 1.52 -7.47 -7.76
CA LEU A 118 2.86 -6.97 -8.09
C LEU A 118 3.94 -8.06 -7.92
N ILE A 119 3.84 -8.90 -6.89
CA ILE A 119 4.75 -10.05 -6.70
C ILE A 119 4.61 -11.03 -7.86
N LYS A 120 3.38 -11.38 -8.25
CA LYS A 120 3.11 -12.27 -9.39
C LYS A 120 3.69 -11.74 -10.70
N GLU A 121 3.58 -10.43 -10.92
CA GLU A 121 4.07 -9.80 -12.15
C GLU A 121 5.60 -9.64 -12.17
N SER A 122 6.26 -9.69 -11.02
CA SER A 122 7.72 -9.53 -10.89
C SER A 122 8.54 -10.60 -11.64
N ARG A 123 9.84 -10.31 -11.83
CA ARG A 123 10.81 -11.19 -12.51
C ARG A 123 11.39 -12.30 -11.63
N SER A 124 10.98 -12.38 -10.36
CA SER A 124 11.44 -13.42 -9.43
C SER A 124 11.01 -14.82 -9.90
N SER A 125 11.65 -15.88 -9.41
CA SER A 125 11.19 -17.24 -9.70
C SER A 125 9.84 -17.52 -9.05
N GLU A 126 9.08 -18.47 -9.59
CA GLU A 126 7.77 -18.86 -9.05
C GLU A 126 7.87 -19.42 -7.63
N GLU A 127 8.97 -20.10 -7.29
CA GLU A 127 9.23 -20.57 -5.92
C GLU A 127 9.41 -19.39 -4.95
N PHE A 128 10.19 -18.38 -5.34
CA PHE A 128 10.37 -17.17 -4.51
C PHE A 128 9.05 -16.41 -4.34
N LYS A 129 8.28 -16.24 -5.41
CA LYS A 129 6.96 -15.57 -5.37
C LYS A 129 6.01 -16.31 -4.43
N SER A 130 5.90 -17.62 -4.58
CA SER A 130 4.99 -18.46 -3.78
C SER A 130 5.35 -18.39 -2.30
N ALA A 131 6.64 -18.52 -1.96
CA ALA A 131 7.11 -18.45 -0.59
C ALA A 131 6.96 -17.05 0.05
N GLU A 132 7.02 -15.97 -0.73
CA GLU A 132 6.74 -14.60 -0.25
C GLU A 132 5.25 -14.41 0.00
N ILE A 133 4.39 -14.86 -0.94
CA ILE A 133 2.94 -14.76 -0.86
C ILE A 133 2.42 -15.51 0.36
N GLU A 134 2.81 -16.78 0.54
CA GLU A 134 2.35 -17.61 1.67
C GLU A 134 2.72 -16.99 3.03
N ARG A 135 3.97 -16.52 3.17
CA ARG A 135 4.43 -15.87 4.40
C ARG A 135 3.68 -14.59 4.69
N ALA A 136 3.44 -13.76 3.68
CA ALA A 136 2.69 -12.53 3.84
C ALA A 136 1.22 -12.80 4.19
N GLU A 137 0.57 -13.76 3.53
CA GLU A 137 -0.82 -14.16 3.82
C GLU A 137 -1.01 -14.63 5.26
N ASN A 138 -0.11 -15.49 5.75
CA ASN A 138 -0.18 -15.96 7.14
C ASN A 138 -0.03 -14.80 8.13
N ASN A 139 0.96 -13.93 7.93
CA ASN A 139 1.16 -12.77 8.81
C ASN A 139 -0.02 -11.78 8.78
N ILE A 140 -0.60 -11.53 7.60
CA ILE A 140 -1.74 -10.62 7.44
C ILE A 140 -2.97 -11.20 8.13
N ARG A 141 -3.23 -12.50 7.94
CA ARG A 141 -4.32 -13.21 8.62
C ARG A 141 -4.19 -13.09 10.14
N GLU A 142 -3.00 -13.35 10.68
CA GLU A 142 -2.74 -13.24 12.11
C GLU A 142 -2.97 -11.81 12.62
N ILE A 143 -2.51 -10.77 11.90
CA ILE A 143 -2.73 -9.38 12.31
C ILE A 143 -4.20 -8.97 12.23
N LEU A 144 -4.94 -9.44 11.23
CA LEU A 144 -6.39 -9.21 11.12
C LEU A 144 -7.16 -9.87 12.28
N GLN A 145 -6.68 -11.00 12.79
CA GLN A 145 -7.25 -11.69 13.95
C GLN A 145 -6.85 -11.03 15.28
N GLU A 146 -5.56 -10.78 15.47
CA GLU A 146 -5.00 -10.16 16.69
C GLU A 146 -5.48 -8.71 16.87
N LYS A 147 -5.73 -8.00 15.77
CA LYS A 147 -6.07 -6.56 15.74
C LYS A 147 -5.16 -5.73 16.65
N PRO A 148 -3.84 -5.82 16.47
CA PRO A 148 -2.91 -5.06 17.31
C PRO A 148 -3.16 -3.56 17.13
N PRO A 149 -2.81 -2.73 18.12
CA PRO A 149 -2.91 -1.29 17.97
C PRO A 149 -2.06 -0.81 16.80
N VAL A 150 -2.66 -0.04 15.90
CA VAL A 150 -1.98 0.55 14.72
C VAL A 150 -1.95 2.08 14.79
N SER A 151 -2.69 2.66 15.72
CA SER A 151 -2.64 4.08 16.07
C SER A 151 -2.52 4.26 17.57
N LEU A 152 -2.11 5.46 18.00
CA LEU A 152 -2.05 5.80 19.43
C LEU A 152 -3.42 5.69 20.12
N LYS A 153 -4.51 5.82 19.37
CA LYS A 153 -5.88 5.70 19.91
C LYS A 153 -6.28 4.25 20.20
N ASP A 154 -5.58 3.30 19.58
CA ASP A 154 -5.84 1.88 19.76
C ASP A 154 -5.04 1.30 20.93
N LEU A 155 -4.05 2.04 21.46
CA LEU A 155 -3.29 1.60 22.62
C LEU A 155 -4.22 1.50 23.83
N ALA A 156 -4.07 0.39 24.58
CA ALA A 156 -4.79 0.18 25.83
C ALA A 156 -4.39 1.19 26.93
N VAL A 157 -3.28 1.91 26.72
CA VAL A 157 -2.79 2.97 27.61
C VAL A 157 -2.68 4.29 26.87
N ASN A 158 -2.94 5.37 27.57
CA ASN A 158 -2.86 6.74 27.09
C ASN A 158 -1.90 7.59 27.96
N GLY A 159 -1.78 8.88 27.64
CA GLY A 159 -0.87 9.78 28.35
C GLY A 159 -1.19 9.96 29.84
N LYS A 160 -2.48 9.90 30.22
CA LYS A 160 -2.90 10.01 31.62
C LYS A 160 -2.46 8.80 32.43
N ASP A 161 -2.64 7.60 31.88
CA ASP A 161 -2.24 6.36 32.55
C ASP A 161 -0.72 6.35 32.81
N LEU A 162 0.07 6.86 31.86
CA LEU A 162 1.52 7.01 32.06
C LEU A 162 1.86 8.02 33.18
N ILE A 163 1.11 9.11 33.29
CA ILE A 163 1.30 10.11 34.35
C ILE A 163 0.97 9.50 35.72
N GLU A 164 -0.12 8.73 35.82
CA GLU A 164 -0.50 8.01 37.05
C GLU A 164 0.56 6.99 37.49
N LEU A 165 1.26 6.38 36.52
CA LEU A 165 2.41 5.50 36.77
C LEU A 165 3.72 6.25 37.11
N GLY A 166 3.68 7.58 37.22
CA GLY A 166 4.82 8.40 37.63
C GLY A 166 5.65 8.98 36.47
N CYS A 167 5.18 8.89 35.22
CA CYS A 167 5.85 9.58 34.11
C CYS A 167 5.58 11.10 34.19
N LYS A 168 6.62 11.90 33.98
CA LYS A 168 6.47 13.37 33.93
C LYS A 168 5.75 13.79 32.66
N GLU A 169 4.86 14.76 32.80
CA GLU A 169 4.18 15.39 31.67
C GLU A 169 5.20 16.04 30.71
N GLY A 170 4.96 15.89 29.40
CA GLY A 170 5.77 16.51 28.36
C GLY A 170 5.96 15.66 27.11
N LYS A 171 6.88 16.09 26.24
CA LYS A 171 7.16 15.46 24.93
C LYS A 171 7.60 14.00 25.04
N GLU A 172 8.16 13.59 26.18
CA GLU A 172 8.59 12.20 26.42
C GLU A 172 7.42 11.21 26.46
N LEU A 173 6.24 11.61 26.95
CA LEU A 173 5.05 10.75 26.94
C LEU A 173 4.69 10.32 25.51
N GLY A 174 4.70 11.27 24.57
CA GLY A 174 4.44 10.98 23.17
C GLY A 174 5.46 10.04 22.54
N LYS A 175 6.73 10.09 22.99
CA LYS A 175 7.77 9.16 22.54
C LYS A 175 7.57 7.76 23.11
N ILE A 176 7.18 7.65 24.38
CA ILE A 176 6.87 6.36 25.03
C ILE A 176 5.68 5.70 24.33
N LEU A 177 4.58 6.42 24.13
CA LEU A 177 3.40 5.90 23.45
C LEU A 177 3.72 5.45 22.01
N LYS A 178 4.55 6.21 21.28
CA LYS A 178 5.04 5.77 19.95
C LYS A 178 5.87 4.50 20.03
N LYS A 179 6.72 4.36 21.05
CA LYS A 179 7.53 3.15 21.25
C LYS A 179 6.68 1.92 21.61
N LEU A 180 5.59 2.11 22.36
CA LEU A 180 4.62 1.05 22.66
C LEU A 180 3.85 0.60 21.41
N LEU A 181 3.71 1.46 20.41
CA LEU A 181 3.04 1.15 19.15
C LEU A 181 3.94 0.39 18.16
N GLU A 182 5.27 0.49 18.29
CA GLU A 182 6.25 -0.08 17.34
C GLU A 182 6.52 -1.58 17.50
#